data_AF-A0A0S8IAG8-F1
#
_entry.id   AF-A0A0S8IAG8-F1
#
_cell.length_a   1.000
_cell.length_b   1.000
_cell.length_c   1.000
_cell.angle_alpha   90.00
_cell.angle_beta   90.00
_cell.angle_gamma   90.00
#
_symmetry.space_group_name_H-M   'P 1'
#
loop_
_entity.id
_entity.type
_entity.pdbx_description
1 polymer ?
#
loop_
_entity_poly.entity_id
_entity_poly.type
_entity_poly.pdbx_seq_one_letter_code
_entity_poly.pdbx_strand_id
1 'polypeptide(L)'
;MVKFFHEGGPFTFLLLLLAIVVVVLSVKKTVELFIQNRDPLSPGMENGINAILFWSGIMVVIPFLITFWALNVASKGMSMANDISPPLIWEGIHNVLIPIIFSLTFFTFAAIVWFILRVRYKKLLEKSM
;
A
#
# COMPACT_ATOMS: atom_id res chain seq x y z
N MET A 1 14.57 3.43 -8.38
CA MET A 1 14.19 3.19 -6.97
C MET A 1 14.94 4.08 -5.99
N VAL A 2 16.27 4.25 -6.07
CA VAL A 2 17.04 5.07 -5.08
C VAL A 2 16.66 6.57 -5.10
N LYS A 3 16.39 7.17 -6.27
CA LYS A 3 15.89 8.57 -6.35
C LYS A 3 14.56 8.79 -5.61
N PHE A 4 13.68 7.79 -5.61
CA PHE A 4 12.38 7.83 -4.94
C PHE A 4 12.50 8.06 -3.42
N PHE A 5 13.56 7.52 -2.80
CA PHE A 5 13.84 7.68 -1.37
C PHE A 5 14.44 9.04 -1.04
N HIS A 6 15.17 9.64 -1.98
CA HIS A 6 15.82 10.93 -1.75
C HIS A 6 14.87 12.11 -1.99
N GLU A 7 13.87 11.93 -2.86
CA GLU A 7 12.93 12.98 -3.29
C GLU A 7 11.57 12.90 -2.57
N GLY A 8 11.14 11.74 -2.09
CA GLY A 8 9.80 11.56 -1.48
C GLY A 8 9.66 11.97 0.00
N GLY A 9 10.75 12.43 0.61
CA GLY A 9 10.76 12.95 1.97
C GLY A 9 10.47 11.90 3.07
N PRO A 10 10.16 12.33 4.31
CA PRO A 10 9.97 11.43 5.45
C PRO A 10 8.80 10.43 5.25
N PHE A 11 7.85 10.76 4.37
CA PHE A 11 6.69 9.93 4.10
C PHE A 11 6.99 8.65 3.30
N THR A 12 8.08 8.62 2.53
CA THR A 12 8.50 7.41 1.80
C THR A 12 8.86 6.28 2.76
N PHE A 13 9.47 6.59 3.91
CA PHE A 13 9.80 5.59 4.92
C PHE A 13 8.56 4.96 5.55
N LEU A 14 7.51 5.75 5.78
CA LEU A 14 6.23 5.25 6.29
C LEU A 14 5.60 4.26 5.30
N LEU A 15 5.58 4.59 4.01
CA LEU A 15 5.05 3.71 2.97
C LEU A 15 5.87 2.44 2.81
N LEU A 16 7.21 2.55 2.93
CA LEU A 16 8.09 1.39 2.93
C LEU A 16 7.77 0.45 4.08
N LEU A 17 7.62 0.99 5.30
CA LEU A 17 7.31 0.21 6.49
C LEU A 17 5.99 -0.53 6.31
N LEU A 18 4.94 0.14 5.82
CA LEU A 18 3.65 -0.50 5.54
C LEU A 18 3.76 -1.57 4.45
N ALA A 19 4.53 -1.30 3.38
CA ALA A 19 4.76 -2.27 2.32
C ALA A 19 5.43 -3.54 2.87
N ILE A 20 6.44 -3.39 3.75
CA ILE A 20 7.10 -4.51 4.42
C ILE A 20 6.10 -5.30 5.26
N VAL A 21 5.25 -4.64 6.05
CA VAL A 21 4.22 -5.30 6.86
C VAL A 21 3.28 -6.14 5.98
N VAL A 22 2.79 -5.58 4.88
CA VAL A 22 1.90 -6.30 3.96
C VAL A 22 2.62 -7.49 3.33
N VAL A 23 3.85 -7.31 2.82
CA VAL A 23 4.63 -8.41 2.22
C VAL A 23 4.87 -9.53 3.23
N VAL A 24 5.28 -9.21 4.46
CA VAL A 24 5.53 -10.21 5.51
C VAL A 24 4.25 -10.98 5.84
N LEU A 25 3.11 -10.28 5.99
CA LEU A 25 1.82 -10.93 6.24
C LEU A 25 1.40 -11.82 5.07
N SER A 26 1.53 -11.34 3.84
CA SER A 26 1.22 -12.09 2.62
C SER A 26 2.05 -13.36 2.51
N VAL A 27 3.37 -13.27 2.68
CA VAL A 27 4.26 -14.43 2.64
C VAL A 27 3.94 -15.40 3.76
N LYS A 28 3.85 -14.92 5.00
CA LYS A 28 3.55 -15.76 6.17
C LYS A 28 2.25 -16.54 5.97
N LYS A 29 1.17 -15.87 5.56
CA LYS A 29 -0.13 -16.52 5.36
C LYS A 29 -0.15 -17.45 4.15
N THR A 30 0.62 -17.15 3.12
CA THR A 30 0.81 -18.05 1.97
C THR A 30 1.51 -19.33 2.40
N VAL A 31 2.61 -19.23 3.15
CA VAL A 31 3.35 -20.39 3.67
C VAL A 31 2.50 -21.22 4.62
N GLU A 32 1.78 -20.58 5.56
CA GLU A 32 0.91 -21.27 6.51
C GLU A 32 -0.20 -22.05 5.80
N LEU A 33 -0.83 -21.48 4.77
CA LEU A 33 -2.01 -22.06 4.12
C LEU A 33 -1.68 -23.06 2.99
N PHE A 34 -0.59 -22.84 2.24
CA PHE A 34 -0.24 -23.68 1.09
C PHE A 34 0.86 -24.71 1.39
N ILE A 35 1.81 -24.40 2.27
CA ILE A 35 2.97 -25.26 2.52
C ILE A 35 2.77 -26.05 3.81
N GLN A 36 2.44 -25.36 4.90
CA GLN A 36 2.29 -25.99 6.21
C GLN A 36 0.94 -26.69 6.39
N ASN A 37 -0.03 -26.46 5.47
CA ASN A 37 -1.41 -26.94 5.58
C ASN A 37 -1.97 -26.75 6.99
N ARG A 38 -1.67 -25.60 7.61
CA ARG A 38 -2.12 -25.31 8.98
C ARG A 38 -3.64 -25.38 9.02
N ASP A 39 -4.16 -25.85 10.15
CA ASP A 39 -5.59 -25.99 10.35
C ASP A 39 -6.30 -24.64 10.06
N PRO A 40 -7.25 -24.60 9.11
CA PRO A 40 -8.03 -23.40 8.84
C PRO A 40 -8.82 -22.92 10.07
N LEU A 41 -9.13 -23.81 11.03
CA LEU A 41 -9.79 -23.46 12.28
C LEU A 41 -8.86 -22.79 13.30
N SER A 42 -7.56 -22.68 13.00
CA SER A 42 -6.61 -22.07 13.93
C SER A 42 -6.97 -20.60 14.22
N PRO A 43 -6.99 -20.20 15.52
CA PRO A 43 -7.34 -18.85 15.90
C PRO A 43 -6.38 -17.85 15.26
N GLY A 44 -6.92 -16.90 14.50
CA GLY A 44 -6.17 -15.84 13.83
C GLY A 44 -5.77 -16.10 12.38
N MET A 45 -6.17 -17.23 11.76
CA MET A 45 -5.97 -17.45 10.32
C MET A 45 -6.74 -16.41 9.49
N GLU A 46 -8.05 -16.29 9.72
CA GLU A 46 -8.91 -15.34 9.02
C GLU A 46 -8.48 -13.88 9.23
N ASN A 47 -8.23 -13.49 10.48
CA ASN A 47 -7.81 -12.13 10.81
C ASN A 47 -6.47 -11.79 10.14
N GLY A 48 -5.54 -12.75 10.07
CA GLY A 48 -4.27 -12.58 9.39
C GLY A 48 -4.41 -12.40 7.88
N ILE A 49 -5.33 -13.13 7.24
CA ILE A 49 -5.65 -12.93 5.82
C ILE A 49 -6.27 -11.54 5.64
N ASN A 50 -7.31 -11.19 6.39
CA ASN A 50 -7.99 -9.89 6.28
C ASN A 50 -7.06 -8.70 6.59
N ALA A 51 -6.05 -8.88 7.45
CA ALA A 51 -5.04 -7.87 7.73
C ALA A 51 -4.26 -7.44 6.47
N ILE A 52 -4.04 -8.35 5.51
CA ILE A 52 -3.36 -8.01 4.24
C ILE A 52 -4.15 -6.93 3.49
N LEU A 53 -5.46 -7.12 3.35
CA LEU A 53 -6.33 -6.17 2.66
C LEU A 53 -6.48 -4.87 3.45
N PHE A 54 -6.58 -4.96 4.78
CA PHE A 54 -6.68 -3.79 5.65
C PHE A 54 -5.44 -2.89 5.57
N TRP A 55 -4.25 -3.46 5.75
CA TRP A 55 -3.00 -2.70 5.73
C TRP A 55 -2.68 -2.15 4.34
N SER A 56 -2.96 -2.93 3.28
CA SER A 56 -2.82 -2.42 1.90
C SER A 56 -3.84 -1.32 1.57
N GLY A 57 -5.05 -1.35 2.16
CA GLY A 57 -6.01 -0.25 2.05
C GLY A 57 -5.52 1.03 2.73
N ILE A 58 -4.93 0.93 3.92
CA ILE A 58 -4.28 2.06 4.61
C ILE A 58 -3.15 2.65 3.75
N MET A 59 -2.39 1.80 3.06
CA MET A 59 -1.35 2.24 2.13
C MET A 59 -1.87 3.08 0.98
N VAL A 60 -3.16 3.02 0.62
CA VAL A 60 -3.77 3.91 -0.38
C VAL A 60 -4.23 5.21 0.28
N VAL A 61 -4.90 5.13 1.42
CA VAL A 61 -5.48 6.31 2.09
C VAL A 61 -4.40 7.32 2.49
N ILE A 62 -3.27 6.87 3.05
CA ILE A 62 -2.21 7.75 3.53
C ILE A 62 -1.58 8.59 2.39
N PRO A 63 -1.13 8.01 1.26
CA PRO A 63 -0.66 8.77 0.10
C PRO A 63 -1.65 9.77 -0.45
N PHE A 64 -2.94 9.44 -0.48
CA PHE A 64 -3.97 10.39 -0.89
C PHE A 64 -3.96 11.64 0.01
N LEU A 65 -3.99 11.45 1.33
CA LEU A 65 -3.96 12.57 2.29
C LEU A 65 -2.68 13.40 2.19
N ILE A 66 -1.52 12.75 2.08
CA ILE A 66 -0.23 13.43 1.92
C ILE A 66 -0.18 14.23 0.63
N THR A 67 -0.72 13.68 -0.46
CA THR A 67 -0.77 14.36 -1.76
C THR A 67 -1.61 15.63 -1.70
N PHE A 68 -2.79 15.58 -1.08
CA PHE A 68 -3.62 16.78 -0.90
C PHE A 68 -2.93 17.83 -0.02
N TRP A 69 -2.25 17.39 1.04
CA TRP A 69 -1.47 18.30 1.88
C TRP A 69 -0.31 18.94 1.11
N ALA A 70 0.45 18.15 0.34
CA ALA A 70 1.54 18.64 -0.49
C ALA A 70 1.08 19.62 -1.57
N LEU A 71 -0.06 19.35 -2.22
CA LEU A 71 -0.67 20.27 -3.19
C LEU A 71 -1.08 21.60 -2.55
N ASN A 72 -1.63 21.57 -1.34
CA ASN A 72 -1.99 22.79 -0.60
C ASN A 72 -0.74 23.62 -0.21
N VAL A 73 0.33 22.96 0.25
CA VAL A 73 1.60 23.65 0.55
C VAL A 73 2.22 24.24 -0.72
N ALA A 74 2.21 23.47 -1.83
CA ALA A 74 2.75 23.91 -3.10
C ALA A 74 1.95 25.08 -3.69
N SER A 75 0.62 25.05 -3.65
CA SER A 75 -0.22 26.13 -4.17
C SER A 75 -0.03 27.44 -3.40
N LYS A 76 0.13 27.36 -2.08
CA LYS A 76 0.47 28.52 -1.25
C LYS A 76 1.85 29.09 -1.63
N GLY A 77 2.85 28.23 -1.83
CA GLY A 77 4.18 28.65 -2.28
C GLY A 77 4.13 29.34 -3.65
N MET A 78 3.35 28.80 -4.58
CA MET A 78 3.11 29.39 -5.90
C MET A 78 2.45 30.76 -5.81
N SER A 79 1.43 30.93 -4.95
CA SER A 79 0.76 32.24 -4.80
C SER A 79 1.66 33.37 -4.27
N MET A 80 2.80 33.02 -3.66
CA MET A 80 3.77 33.97 -3.11
C MET A 80 4.96 34.20 -4.05
N ALA A 81 5.05 33.44 -5.15
CA ALA A 81 6.14 33.56 -6.12
C ALA A 81 5.84 34.63 -7.17
N ASN A 82 6.82 35.47 -7.49
CA ASN A 82 6.67 36.50 -8.52
C ASN A 82 6.67 35.95 -9.95
N ASP A 83 7.29 34.78 -10.16
CA ASP A 83 7.40 34.16 -11.47
C ASP A 83 7.40 32.64 -11.32
N ILE A 84 6.56 31.95 -12.11
CA ILE A 84 6.41 30.49 -12.05
C ILE A 84 6.50 29.95 -13.46
N SER A 85 7.50 29.12 -13.71
CA SER A 85 7.63 28.46 -15.01
C SER A 85 6.63 27.29 -15.10
N PRO A 86 5.87 27.16 -16.21
CA PRO A 86 4.97 26.02 -16.41
C PRO A 86 5.62 24.64 -16.26
N PRO A 87 6.88 24.40 -16.71
CA PRO A 87 7.56 23.13 -16.49
C PRO A 87 7.72 22.76 -15.01
N LEU A 88 7.96 23.74 -14.13
CA LEU A 88 8.12 23.51 -12.69
C LEU A 88 6.80 23.05 -12.05
N ILE A 89 5.67 23.61 -12.48
CA ILE A 89 4.35 23.18 -12.02
C ILE A 89 4.10 21.73 -12.45
N TRP A 90 4.41 21.39 -13.70
CA TRP A 90 4.21 20.04 -14.22
C TRP A 90 5.06 19.00 -13.50
N GLU A 91 6.32 19.31 -13.22
CA GLU A 91 7.21 18.45 -12.43
C GLU A 91 6.66 18.23 -11.01
N GLY A 92 6.15 19.29 -10.36
CA GLY A 92 5.50 19.18 -9.07
C GLY A 92 4.28 18.25 -9.09
N ILE A 93 3.40 18.39 -10.08
CA ILE A 93 2.23 17.52 -10.27
C ILE A 93 2.67 16.07 -10.50
N HIS A 94 3.66 15.84 -11.37
CA HIS A 94 4.19 14.51 -11.62
C HIS A 94 4.68 13.85 -10.33
N ASN A 95 5.46 14.57 -9.53
CA ASN A 95 6.06 14.05 -8.31
C ASN A 95 5.03 13.68 -7.23
N VAL A 96 3.93 14.42 -7.10
CA VAL A 96 2.88 14.10 -6.11
C VAL A 96 1.96 12.96 -6.54
N LEU A 97 1.88 12.65 -7.83
CA LEU A 97 1.09 11.52 -8.33
C LEU A 97 1.80 10.17 -8.15
N ILE A 98 3.13 10.18 -8.12
CA ILE A 98 3.96 8.98 -8.00
C ILE A 98 3.57 8.12 -6.77
N PRO A 99 3.45 8.66 -5.54
CA PRO A 99 3.02 7.88 -4.36
C PRO A 99 1.63 7.24 -4.51
N ILE A 100 0.69 7.94 -5.16
CA ILE A 100 -0.66 7.43 -5.42
C ILE A 100 -0.58 6.23 -6.35
N ILE A 101 0.08 6.36 -7.50
CA ILE A 101 0.24 5.29 -8.49
C ILE A 101 0.92 4.08 -7.86
N PHE A 102 1.98 4.29 -7.08
CA PHE A 102 2.68 3.23 -6.37
C PHE A 102 1.74 2.49 -5.41
N SER A 103 1.03 3.22 -4.56
CA SER A 103 0.14 2.63 -3.57
C SER A 103 -1.02 1.86 -4.17
N LEU A 104 -1.64 2.38 -5.24
CA LEU A 104 -2.72 1.71 -5.94
C LEU A 104 -2.24 0.43 -6.61
N THR A 105 -1.09 0.49 -7.29
CA THR A 105 -0.48 -0.68 -7.93
C THR A 105 -0.18 -1.76 -6.89
N PHE A 106 0.44 -1.37 -5.77
CA PHE A 106 0.76 -2.29 -4.68
C PHE A 106 -0.51 -2.88 -4.04
N PHE A 107 -1.54 -2.06 -3.81
CA PHE A 107 -2.84 -2.50 -3.31
C PHE A 107 -3.48 -3.52 -4.24
N THR A 108 -3.43 -3.32 -5.57
CA THR A 108 -3.94 -4.30 -6.54
C THR A 108 -3.26 -5.66 -6.38
N PHE A 109 -1.93 -5.69 -6.27
CA PHE A 109 -1.21 -6.95 -6.03
C PHE A 109 -1.61 -7.59 -4.69
N ALA A 110 -1.68 -6.80 -3.61
CA ALA A 110 -2.08 -7.30 -2.29
C ALA A 110 -3.52 -7.83 -2.28
N ALA A 111 -4.44 -7.18 -2.98
CA ALA A 111 -5.83 -7.60 -3.13
C ALA A 111 -5.95 -8.93 -3.88
N ILE A 112 -5.15 -9.14 -4.94
CA ILE A 112 -5.08 -10.42 -5.66
C ILE A 112 -4.60 -11.53 -4.73
N VAL A 113 -3.50 -11.30 -4.00
CA VAL A 113 -2.96 -12.27 -3.03
C VAL A 113 -3.99 -12.59 -1.95
N TRP A 114 -4.63 -11.56 -1.38
CA TRP A 114 -5.71 -11.72 -0.41
C TRP A 114 -6.86 -12.56 -0.97
N PHE A 115 -7.30 -12.29 -2.20
CA PHE A 115 -8.40 -13.01 -2.83
C PHE A 115 -8.08 -14.50 -3.00
N ILE A 116 -6.88 -14.83 -3.48
CA ILE A 116 -6.41 -16.21 -3.63
C ILE A 116 -6.40 -16.91 -2.26
N LEU A 117 -5.84 -16.27 -1.23
CA LEU A 117 -5.80 -16.81 0.13
C LEU A 117 -7.20 -17.00 0.71
N ARG A 118 -8.11 -16.04 0.51
CA ARG A 118 -9.49 -16.09 1.00
C ARG A 118 -10.28 -17.23 0.37
N VAL A 119 -10.15 -17.43 -0.94
CA VAL A 119 -10.80 -18.54 -1.65
C VAL A 119 -10.26 -19.88 -1.14
N ARG A 120 -8.94 -20.01 -1.00
CA ARG A 120 -8.31 -21.23 -0.49
C ARG A 120 -8.75 -21.53 0.95
N TYR A 121 -8.79 -20.51 1.80
CA TYR A 121 -9.20 -20.60 3.20
C TYR A 121 -10.65 -21.10 3.33
N LYS A 122 -11.59 -20.54 2.58
CA LYS A 122 -12.99 -20.99 2.58
C LYS A 122 -13.14 -22.45 2.14
N LYS A 123 -12.46 -22.85 1.08
CA LYS A 123 -12.48 -24.25 0.61
C LYS A 123 -11.94 -25.24 1.64
N LEU A 124 -10.96 -24.83 2.45
CA LEU A 124 -10.42 -25.66 3.52
C LEU A 124 -11.39 -25.76 4.70
N LEU A 125 -12.07 -24.66 5.05
CA LEU A 125 -13.11 -24.67 6.10
C LEU A 125 -14.27 -25.60 5.74
N GLU A 126 -14.78 -25.52 4.50
CA GLU A 126 -15.88 -26.38 4.03
C GLU A 126 -15.54 -27.88 4.07
N LYS A 127 -14.26 -28.24 3.95
CA LYS A 127 -13.79 -29.63 4.03
C LYS A 127 -13.62 -30.12 5.48
N SER A 128 -13.46 -29.21 6.43
CA SER A 128 -13.25 -29.53 7.85
C SER A 128 -14.54 -29.60 8.67
N MET A 129 -15.68 -29.18 8.10
CA MET A 129 -17.03 -29.30 8.67
C MET A 129 -17.70 -30.58 8.16
#